data_AF-A0A544XE75-F1
#
_entry.id   AF-A0A544XE75-F1
#
_cell.length_a   1.000
_cell.length_b   1.000
_cell.length_c   1.000
_cell.angle_alpha   90.00
_cell.angle_beta   90.00
_cell.angle_gamma   90.00
#
_symmetry.space_group_name_H-M   'P 1'
#
loop_
_entity.id
_entity.type
_entity.pdbx_description
1 polymer ?
#
loop_
_entity_poly.entity_id
_entity_poly.type
_entity_poly.pdbx_seq_one_letter_code
_entity_poly.pdbx_strand_id
1 'polypeptide(L)'
;MGNFTFLRPEWPDLYEEASRAERLAIADPRVSCFYARRTLELAITWLYTADDTLRLPYRDDLAALITEPTMVKLVGPIIRTKMD
;
A
#
# COMPACT_ATOMS: atom_id res chain seq x y z
N MET A 1 -2.41 21.14 -3.75
CA MET A 1 -1.16 20.33 -3.76
C MET A 1 -1.19 19.49 -2.51
N GLY A 2 -1.23 18.16 -2.64
CA GLY A 2 -1.31 17.22 -1.50
C GLY A 2 -0.03 16.40 -1.37
N ASN A 3 0.17 15.76 -0.22
CA ASN A 3 1.36 14.98 0.12
C ASN A 3 1.64 13.86 -0.92
N PHE A 4 0.59 13.33 -1.56
CA PHE A 4 0.68 12.20 -2.50
C PHE A 4 0.72 12.61 -3.97
N THR A 5 0.85 13.89 -4.30
CA THR A 5 0.81 14.38 -5.71
C THR A 5 1.89 13.74 -6.60
N PHE A 6 3.01 13.30 -6.02
CA PHE A 6 4.10 12.62 -6.74
C PHE A 6 3.70 11.25 -7.32
N LEU A 7 2.64 10.61 -6.81
CA LEU A 7 2.15 9.34 -7.34
C LEU A 7 1.39 9.51 -8.65
N ARG A 8 0.84 10.69 -8.92
CA ARG A 8 -0.08 10.94 -10.04
C ARG A 8 0.49 10.60 -11.44
N PRO A 9 1.78 10.84 -11.76
CA PRO A 9 2.32 10.54 -13.09
C PRO A 9 2.44 9.04 -13.38
N GLU A 10 2.88 8.26 -12.40
CA GLU A 10 3.23 6.83 -12.58
C GLU A 10 2.15 5.88 -12.05
N TRP A 11 1.42 6.29 -11.01
CA TRP A 11 0.42 5.48 -10.32
C TRP A 11 -0.87 6.27 -10.02
N PRO A 12 -1.67 6.59 -11.05
CA PRO A 12 -2.90 7.38 -10.88
C PRO A 12 -3.92 6.70 -9.95
N ASP A 13 -4.04 5.37 -9.98
CA ASP A 13 -4.97 4.63 -9.11
C ASP A 13 -4.56 4.71 -7.64
N LEU A 14 -3.26 4.65 -7.34
CA LEU A 14 -2.74 4.86 -5.99
C LEU A 14 -2.94 6.30 -5.53
N TYR A 15 -2.74 7.26 -6.43
CA TYR A 15 -2.95 8.67 -6.13
C TYR A 15 -4.38 8.98 -5.70
N GLU A 16 -5.38 8.45 -6.39
CA GLU A 16 -6.80 8.69 -6.07
C GLU A 16 -7.15 8.21 -4.65
N GLU A 17 -6.75 6.99 -4.30
CA GLU A 17 -7.05 6.40 -2.99
C GLU A 17 -6.23 7.08 -1.88
N ALA A 18 -4.95 7.35 -2.11
CA ALA A 18 -4.09 8.06 -1.16
C ALA A 18 -4.58 9.49 -0.90
N SER A 19 -5.05 10.18 -1.93
CA SER A 19 -5.58 11.54 -1.81
C SER A 19 -6.92 11.57 -1.08
N ARG A 20 -7.75 10.52 -1.22
CA ARG A 20 -8.97 10.37 -0.40
C ARG A 20 -8.65 10.14 1.07
N ALA A 21 -7.68 9.28 1.36
CA ALA A 21 -7.20 9.06 2.73
C ALA A 21 -6.69 10.37 3.35
N GLU A 22 -5.83 11.11 2.63
CA GLU A 22 -5.30 12.40 3.08
C GLU A 22 -6.40 13.42 3.41
N ARG A 23 -7.39 13.59 2.52
CA ARG A 23 -8.47 14.56 2.73
C ARG A 23 -9.36 14.22 3.92
N LEU A 24 -9.53 12.93 4.21
CA LEU A 24 -10.43 12.45 5.27
C LEU A 24 -9.73 12.27 6.60
N ALA A 25 -8.40 12.39 6.67
CA ALA A 25 -7.60 12.14 7.87
C ALA A 25 -8.09 12.89 9.12
N ILE A 26 -8.60 14.12 8.95
CA ILE A 26 -9.15 14.94 10.05
C ILE A 26 -10.68 14.82 10.12
N ALA A 27 -11.37 14.82 8.97
CA ALA A 27 -12.81 14.89 8.91
C ALA A 27 -13.51 13.57 9.30
N ASP A 28 -12.97 12.43 8.84
CA ASP A 28 -13.44 11.10 9.19
C ASP A 28 -12.26 10.10 9.19
N PRO A 29 -11.62 9.91 10.36
CA PRO A 29 -10.48 8.99 10.48
C PRO A 29 -10.81 7.53 10.15
N ARG A 30 -12.07 7.10 10.28
CA ARG A 30 -12.45 5.71 9.99
C ARG A 30 -12.47 5.48 8.49
N VAL A 31 -13.08 6.40 7.75
CA VAL A 31 -13.08 6.35 6.29
C VAL A 31 -11.66 6.60 5.74
N SER A 32 -10.89 7.47 6.37
CA SER A 32 -9.46 7.65 6.06
C SER A 32 -8.68 6.34 6.17
N CYS A 33 -8.89 5.58 7.25
CA CYS A 33 -8.22 4.28 7.46
C CYS A 33 -8.60 3.26 6.38
N PHE A 34 -9.88 3.24 5.97
CA PHE A 34 -10.33 2.38 4.87
C PHE A 34 -9.60 2.69 3.55
N TYR A 35 -9.52 3.97 3.17
CA TYR A 35 -8.79 4.38 1.96
C TYR A 35 -7.28 4.16 2.08
N ALA A 36 -6.70 4.34 3.26
CA ALA A 36 -5.29 4.02 3.49
C ALA A 36 -5.01 2.52 3.29
N ARG A 37 -5.86 1.64 3.82
CA ARG A 37 -5.77 0.20 3.59
C ARG A 37 -5.92 -0.14 2.11
N ARG A 38 -6.91 0.45 1.42
CA ARG A 38 -7.11 0.22 -0.01
C ARG A 38 -5.91 0.64 -0.85
N THR A 39 -5.30 1.78 -0.51
CA THR A 39 -4.05 2.26 -1.12
C THR A 39 -2.93 1.25 -0.93
N LEU A 40 -2.79 0.71 0.29
CA LEU A 40 -1.79 -0.31 0.59
C LEU A 40 -2.02 -1.59 -0.21
N GLU A 41 -3.25 -2.09 -0.30
CA GLU A 41 -3.59 -3.27 -1.11
C GLU A 41 -3.16 -3.10 -2.57
N LEU A 42 -3.52 -1.98 -3.19
CA LEU A 42 -3.12 -1.68 -4.57
C LEU A 42 -1.60 -1.61 -4.74
N ALA A 43 -0.90 -1.00 -3.77
CA ALA A 43 0.55 -0.83 -3.85
C ALA A 43 1.28 -2.18 -3.74
N ILE A 44 0.83 -3.04 -2.82
CA ILE A 44 1.39 -4.38 -2.64
C ILE A 44 1.11 -5.23 -3.86
N THR A 45 -0.13 -5.27 -4.38
CA THR A 45 -0.45 -6.02 -5.59
C THR A 45 0.39 -5.58 -6.78
N TRP A 46 0.56 -4.26 -6.96
CA TRP A 46 1.42 -3.72 -8.00
C TRP A 46 2.88 -4.17 -7.82
N LEU A 47 3.41 -4.12 -6.59
CA LEU A 47 4.79 -4.50 -6.31
C LEU A 47 5.07 -5.98 -6.65
N TYR A 48 4.15 -6.88 -6.28
CA TYR A 48 4.24 -8.31 -6.64
C TYR A 48 4.10 -8.57 -8.15
N THR A 49 3.55 -7.61 -8.90
CA THR A 49 3.47 -7.68 -10.37
C THR A 49 4.71 -7.09 -11.04
N ALA A 50 5.33 -6.09 -10.40
CA ALA A 50 6.46 -5.35 -10.96
C ALA A 50 7.83 -5.97 -10.61
N ASP A 51 7.93 -6.70 -9.51
CA ASP A 51 9.17 -7.29 -9.01
C ASP A 51 9.11 -8.82 -9.02
N ASP A 52 9.76 -9.43 -10.02
CA ASP A 52 9.86 -10.89 -10.19
C ASP A 52 10.68 -11.59 -9.09
N THR A 53 11.35 -10.84 -8.21
CA THR A 53 12.06 -11.42 -7.06
C THR A 53 11.11 -11.77 -5.91
N LEU A 54 9.89 -11.21 -5.92
CA LEU A 54 8.87 -11.48 -4.92
C LEU A 54 8.14 -12.79 -5.20
N ARG A 55 7.92 -13.57 -4.14
CA ARG A 55 7.23 -14.87 -4.22
C ARG A 55 5.82 -14.76 -3.69
N LEU A 56 4.85 -15.11 -4.53
CA LEU A 56 3.46 -15.13 -4.09
C LEU A 56 3.25 -16.18 -2.97
N PRO A 57 2.64 -15.78 -1.84
CA PRO A 57 2.27 -16.71 -0.78
C PRO A 57 1.12 -17.64 -1.20
N TYR A 58 0.91 -18.72 -0.45
CA TYR A 58 -0.18 -19.67 -0.71
C TYR A 58 -1.58 -19.04 -0.58
N ARG A 59 -1.72 -18.05 0.31
CA ARG A 59 -2.91 -17.21 0.42
C ARG A 59 -2.59 -15.85 -0.19
N ASP A 60 -3.52 -15.29 -0.94
CA ASP A 60 -3.41 -14.02 -1.65
C ASP A 60 -4.00 -12.83 -0.87
N ASP A 61 -4.23 -12.99 0.43
CA ASP A 61 -4.69 -11.90 1.29
C ASP A 61 -3.56 -10.94 1.65
N LEU A 62 -3.93 -9.68 1.91
CA LEU A 62 -2.97 -8.62 2.22
C LEU A 62 -2.01 -9.00 3.37
N ALA A 63 -2.53 -9.69 4.38
CA ALA A 63 -1.73 -10.14 5.52
C ALA A 63 -0.65 -11.15 5.10
N ALA A 64 -0.98 -12.13 4.25
CA ALA A 64 0.03 -13.06 3.73
C ALA A 64 1.06 -12.34 2.85
N LEU A 65 0.63 -11.39 2.02
CA LEU A 65 1.52 -10.64 1.13
C LEU A 65 2.52 -9.74 1.91
N ILE A 66 2.08 -9.08 2.98
CA ILE A 66 2.97 -8.23 3.82
C ILE A 66 3.94 -9.06 4.66
N THR A 67 3.52 -10.27 5.07
CA THR A 67 4.31 -11.14 5.95
C THR A 67 5.23 -12.10 5.20
N GLU A 68 5.14 -12.16 3.88
CA GLU A 68 5.95 -13.06 3.06
C GLU A 68 7.45 -12.73 3.17
N PRO A 69 8.34 -13.73 3.35
CA PRO A 69 9.77 -13.50 3.58
C PRO A 69 10.52 -12.67 2.54
N THR A 70 10.27 -12.86 1.24
CA THR A 70 10.90 -12.05 0.18
C THR A 70 10.44 -10.60 0.23
N MET A 71 9.16 -10.37 0.53
CA MET A 71 8.61 -9.03 0.72
C MET A 71 9.20 -8.34 1.97
N VAL A 72 9.23 -9.02 3.11
CA VAL A 72 9.84 -8.50 4.35
C VAL A 72 11.31 -8.17 4.15
N LYS A 73 12.04 -8.98 3.36
CA LYS A 73 13.43 -8.72 3.01
C LYS A 73 13.60 -7.50 2.10
N LEU A 74 12.69 -7.30 1.15
CA LEU A 74 12.71 -6.17 0.22
C LEU A 74 12.46 -4.83 0.94
N VAL A 75 11.39 -4.74 1.74
CA VAL A 75 10.98 -3.47 2.38
C VAL A 75 11.67 -3.22 3.72
N GLY A 76 12.17 -4.27 4.36
CA GLY A 76 12.77 -4.21 5.69
C GLY A 76 11.76 -4.07 6.84
N PRO A 77 12.21 -4.24 8.09
CA PRO A 77 11.32 -4.32 9.25
C PRO A 77 10.57 -3.01 9.54
N ILE A 78 11.20 -1.85 9.29
CA ILE A 78 10.62 -0.53 9.60
C ILE A 78 9.37 -0.28 8.75
N ILE A 79 9.46 -0.55 7.45
CA ILE A 79 8.34 -0.33 6.52
C ILE A 79 7.26 -1.38 6.76
N ARG A 80 7.63 -2.65 6.98
CA ARG A 80 6.67 -3.71 7.34
C ARG A 80 5.83 -3.32 8.56
N THR A 81 6.43 -2.78 9.62
CA THR A 81 5.70 -2.35 10.83
C THR A 81 4.71 -1.20 10.57
N LYS A 82 4.85 -0.44 9.48
CA LYS A 82 3.87 0.59 9.08
C LYS A 82 2.70 0.04 8.28
N MET A 83 2.80 -1.21 7.84
CA MET A 83 1.77 -1.91 7.07
C MET A 83 0.82 -2.74 7.95
N ASP A 84 1.27 -3.11 9.16
CA ASP A 84 0.47 -3.71 10.24
C ASP A 84 -0.43 -2.65 10.91
#